data_AF-A0A1X1XD20-F1
#
_entry.id   AF-A0A1X1XD20-F1
#
_cell.length_a   1.000
_cell.length_b   1.000
_cell.length_c   1.000
_cell.angle_alpha   90.00
_cell.angle_beta   90.00
_cell.angle_gamma   90.00
#
_symmetry.space_group_name_H-M   'P 1'
#
loop_
_entity.id
_entity.type
_entity.pdbx_description
1 polymer ?
#
loop_
_entity_poly.entity_id
_entity_poly.type
_entity_poly.pdbx_seq_one_letter_code
_entity_poly.pdbx_strand_id
1 'polypeptide(L)'
;MAAEEIEVNTPRLGRGGELCLDAAASLRGAAEALGGAPESGIFGGHAEAQQFHAALDAAHRSHQEELHGHHATLTGLSGKADTAAEAFTDTDESAAAALDSAATVFDE
;
A
#
# COMPACT_ATOMS: atom_id res chain seq x y z
N MET A 1 -19.17 17.27 -20.74
CA MET A 1 -19.09 16.24 -19.68
C MET A 1 -19.37 16.98 -18.38
N ALA A 2 -20.44 16.64 -17.67
CA ALA A 2 -20.68 17.21 -16.36
C ALA A 2 -19.61 16.66 -15.41
N ALA A 3 -18.95 17.51 -14.64
CA ALA A 3 -18.03 17.08 -13.61
C ALA A 3 -18.84 16.29 -12.58
N GLU A 4 -18.46 15.03 -12.35
CA GLU A 4 -18.97 14.27 -11.23
C GLU A 4 -18.44 14.94 -9.96
N GLU A 5 -19.34 15.34 -9.06
CA GLU A 5 -18.97 15.93 -7.78
C GLU A 5 -18.39 14.80 -6.91
N ILE A 6 -17.07 14.80 -6.75
CA ILE A 6 -16.38 13.85 -5.89
C ILE A 6 -16.24 14.50 -4.53
N GLU A 7 -17.05 14.05 -3.57
CA GLU A 7 -16.90 14.41 -2.16
C GLU A 7 -15.70 13.65 -1.57
N VAL A 8 -14.68 14.39 -1.11
CA VAL A 8 -13.48 13.80 -0.51
C VAL A 8 -13.46 14.06 0.99
N ASN A 9 -13.39 12.97 1.76
CA ASN A 9 -13.19 13.03 3.21
C ASN A 9 -11.70 12.82 3.53
N THR A 10 -10.96 13.91 3.75
CA THR A 10 -9.50 13.86 3.99
C THR A 10 -9.10 13.01 5.20
N PRO A 11 -9.83 12.98 6.35
CA PRO A 11 -9.47 12.09 7.45
C PRO A 11 -9.60 10.61 7.11
N ARG A 12 -10.63 10.22 6.33
CA ARG A 12 -10.79 8.84 5.87
C ARG A 12 -9.75 8.46 4.82
N LEU A 13 -9.32 9.41 3.99
CA LEU A 13 -8.28 9.19 3.01
C LEU A 13 -6.93 8.89 3.68
N GLY A 14 -6.53 9.72 4.65
CA GLY A 14 -5.32 9.49 5.45
C GLY A 14 -5.37 8.15 6.19
N ARG A 15 -6.49 7.84 6.85
CA ARG A 15 -6.68 6.54 7.51
C ARG A 15 -6.59 5.35 6.54
N GLY A 16 -7.09 5.51 5.32
CA GLY A 16 -6.95 4.50 4.27
C GLY A 16 -5.48 4.29 3.87
N GLY A 17 -4.70 5.38 3.82
CA GLY A 17 -3.25 5.34 3.62
C GLY A 17 -2.52 4.57 4.72
N GLU A 18 -2.81 4.87 5.99
CA GLU A 18 -2.24 4.16 7.15
C GLU A 18 -2.53 2.65 7.10
N LEU A 19 -3.78 2.28 6.79
CA LEU A 19 -4.18 0.87 6.64
C LEU A 19 -3.42 0.17 5.51
N CYS A 20 -3.17 0.87 4.40
CA CYS A 20 -2.35 0.33 3.31
C CYS A 20 -0.90 0.11 3.77
N LEU A 21 -0.35 1.03 4.57
CA LEU A 21 1.01 0.91 5.10
C LEU A 21 1.15 -0.27 6.08
N ASP A 22 0.17 -0.44 6.98
CA ASP A 22 0.14 -1.57 7.92
C ASP A 22 0.04 -2.92 7.18
N ALA A 23 -0.79 -2.98 6.14
CA ALA A 23 -0.91 -4.16 5.28
C ALA A 23 0.40 -4.42 4.51
N ALA A 24 1.06 -3.38 3.99
CA ALA A 24 2.37 -3.47 3.36
C ALA A 24 3.43 -4.07 4.30
N ALA A 25 3.48 -3.59 5.55
CA ALA A 25 4.40 -4.11 6.56
C ALA A 25 4.12 -5.58 6.88
N SER A 26 2.85 -5.96 6.97
CA SER A 26 2.44 -7.36 7.20
C SER A 26 2.88 -8.28 6.05
N LEU A 27 2.73 -7.83 4.79
CA LEU A 27 3.16 -8.59 3.61
C LEU A 27 4.68 -8.75 3.55
N ARG A 28 5.43 -7.71 3.92
CA ARG A 28 6.89 -7.81 4.04
C ARG A 28 7.28 -8.83 5.11
N GLY A 29 6.65 -8.79 6.27
CA GLY A 29 6.88 -9.78 7.33
C GLY A 29 6.54 -11.21 6.87
N ALA A 30 5.46 -11.37 6.09
CA ALA A 30 5.11 -12.66 5.49
C ALA A 30 6.15 -13.14 4.47
N ALA A 31 6.69 -12.26 3.63
CA ALA A 31 7.74 -12.59 2.67
C ALA A 31 9.03 -13.04 3.40
N GLU A 32 9.40 -12.34 4.47
CA GLU A 32 10.54 -12.68 5.33
C GLU A 32 10.31 -14.01 6.07
N ALA A 33 9.09 -14.26 6.57
CA ALA A 33 8.71 -15.50 7.26
C ALA A 33 8.64 -16.71 6.32
N LEU A 34 8.33 -16.51 5.04
CA LEU A 34 8.42 -17.55 4.01
C LEU A 34 9.88 -17.87 3.64
N GLY A 35 10.85 -17.27 4.33
CA GLY A 35 12.27 -17.46 4.13
C GLY A 35 12.71 -18.93 4.16
N GLY A 36 13.57 -19.27 3.18
CA GLY A 36 14.25 -20.56 3.04
C GLY A 36 13.31 -21.73 2.68
N ALA A 37 13.35 -22.19 1.43
CA ALA A 37 12.84 -23.52 1.13
C ALA A 37 13.56 -24.56 2.01
N PRO A 38 12.86 -25.60 2.51
CA PRO A 38 13.48 -26.61 3.37
C PRO A 38 14.69 -27.21 2.67
N GLU A 39 15.79 -27.43 3.41
CA GLU A 39 17.07 -27.86 2.85
C GLU A 39 16.94 -29.08 1.92
N SER A 40 17.73 -29.09 0.85
CA SER A 40 17.75 -30.22 -0.07
C SER A 40 18.14 -31.50 0.67
N GLY A 41 17.42 -32.60 0.41
CA GLY A 41 17.74 -33.91 0.98
C GLY A 41 16.94 -34.31 2.22
N ILE A 42 16.07 -33.45 2.76
CA ILE A 42 15.14 -33.87 3.85
C ILE A 42 14.21 -35.02 3.43
N PHE A 43 13.98 -35.17 2.12
CA PHE A 43 13.15 -36.22 1.52
C PHE A 43 13.99 -37.41 1.01
N GLY A 44 15.29 -37.43 1.28
CA GLY A 44 16.24 -38.44 0.78
C GLY A 44 16.74 -38.19 -0.65
N GLY A 45 17.53 -39.14 -1.17
CA GLY A 45 18.21 -39.03 -2.47
C GLY A 45 17.41 -39.50 -3.69
N HIS A 46 16.12 -39.76 -3.53
CA HIS A 46 15.25 -40.23 -4.62
C HIS A 46 15.07 -39.15 -5.69
N ALA A 47 14.87 -39.54 -6.95
CA ALA A 47 14.69 -38.58 -8.04
C ALA A 47 13.41 -37.75 -7.85
N GLU A 48 12.36 -38.38 -7.32
CA GLU A 48 11.07 -37.78 -6.99
C GLU A 48 11.20 -36.75 -5.87
N ALA A 49 12.03 -37.04 -4.86
CA ALA A 49 12.34 -36.14 -3.76
C ALA A 49 13.03 -34.85 -4.24
N GLN A 50 13.94 -34.97 -5.22
CA GLN A 50 14.61 -33.82 -5.83
C GLN A 50 13.65 -32.97 -6.67
N GLN A 51 12.77 -33.61 -7.44
CA GLN A 51 11.74 -32.91 -8.22
C GLN A 51 10.76 -32.15 -7.32
N PHE A 52 10.32 -32.79 -6.23
CA PHE A 52 9.45 -32.15 -5.25
C PHE A 52 10.13 -30.94 -4.59
N HIS A 53 11.38 -31.10 -4.14
CA HIS A 53 12.14 -29.99 -3.56
C HIS A 53 12.30 -28.81 -4.54
N ALA A 54 12.61 -29.08 -5.81
CA ALA A 54 12.71 -28.03 -6.83
C ALA A 54 11.37 -27.31 -7.06
N ALA A 55 10.25 -28.04 -7.09
CA ALA A 55 8.92 -27.44 -7.24
C ALA A 55 8.55 -26.59 -6.01
N LEU A 56 8.88 -27.07 -4.80
CA LEU A 56 8.64 -26.33 -3.56
C LEU A 56 9.48 -25.06 -3.48
N ASP A 57 10.76 -25.13 -3.84
CA ASP A 57 11.63 -23.95 -3.89
C ASP A 57 11.14 -22.91 -4.91
N ALA A 58 10.73 -23.36 -6.10
CA ALA A 58 10.14 -22.47 -7.10
C ALA A 58 8.84 -21.81 -6.60
N ALA A 59 7.98 -22.56 -5.92
CA ALA A 59 6.75 -22.02 -5.33
C ALA A 59 7.05 -21.00 -4.21
N HIS A 60 8.01 -21.29 -3.32
CA HIS A 60 8.44 -20.36 -2.28
C HIS A 60 8.96 -19.04 -2.87
N ARG A 61 9.85 -19.11 -3.87
CA ARG A 61 10.39 -17.92 -4.54
C ARG A 61 9.29 -17.12 -5.24
N SER A 62 8.40 -17.79 -5.98
CA SER A 62 7.27 -17.13 -6.64
C SER A 62 6.40 -16.38 -5.63
N HIS A 63 6.08 -16.99 -4.49
CA HIS A 63 5.23 -16.36 -3.50
C HIS A 63 5.93 -15.21 -2.75
N GLN A 64 7.25 -15.32 -2.49
CA GLN A 64 8.04 -14.19 -1.98
C GLN A 64 8.01 -13.00 -2.94
N GLU A 65 8.18 -13.24 -4.24
CA GLU A 65 8.12 -12.19 -5.27
C GLU A 65 6.74 -11.51 -5.31
N GLU A 66 5.65 -12.28 -5.25
CA GLU A 66 4.29 -11.75 -5.16
C GLU A 66 4.07 -10.87 -3.93
N LEU A 67 4.48 -11.35 -2.75
CA LEU A 67 4.36 -10.60 -1.50
C LEU A 67 5.16 -9.30 -1.53
N HIS A 68 6.37 -9.32 -2.10
CA HIS A 68 7.15 -8.10 -2.33
C HIS A 68 6.47 -7.13 -3.30
N GLY A 69 5.86 -7.64 -4.37
CA GLY A 69 5.08 -6.83 -5.32
C GLY A 69 3.86 -6.17 -4.67
N HIS A 70 3.12 -6.90 -3.84
CA HIS A 70 2.00 -6.37 -3.09
C HIS A 70 2.44 -5.32 -2.05
N HIS A 71 3.53 -5.58 -1.32
CA HIS A 71 4.12 -4.60 -0.41
C HIS A 71 4.43 -3.28 -1.15
N ALA A 72 5.16 -3.34 -2.27
CA ALA A 72 5.49 -2.15 -3.04
C ALA A 72 4.23 -1.38 -3.53
N THR A 73 3.20 -2.11 -3.96
CA THR A 73 1.94 -1.52 -4.42
C THR A 73 1.21 -0.79 -3.29
N LEU A 74 1.08 -1.41 -2.12
CA LEU A 74 0.37 -0.83 -0.99
C LEU A 74 1.13 0.35 -0.36
N THR A 75 2.46 0.28 -0.28
CA THR A 75 3.28 1.43 0.13
C THR A 75 3.11 2.60 -0.85
N GLY A 76 3.12 2.32 -2.16
CA GLY A 76 2.87 3.35 -3.18
C GLY A 76 1.46 3.95 -3.07
N LEU A 77 0.45 3.14 -2.73
CA LEU A 77 -0.91 3.62 -2.51
C LEU A 77 -1.03 4.50 -1.25
N SER A 78 -0.39 4.09 -0.15
CA SER A 78 -0.29 4.90 1.07
C SER A 78 0.30 6.28 0.79
N GLY A 79 1.46 6.35 0.11
CA GLY A 79 2.08 7.63 -0.22
C GLY A 79 1.18 8.53 -1.10
N LYS A 80 0.43 7.94 -2.04
CA LYS A 80 -0.56 8.69 -2.84
C LYS A 80 -1.73 9.20 -2.00
N ALA A 81 -2.21 8.40 -1.05
CA ALA A 81 -3.29 8.81 -0.16
C ALA A 81 -2.83 9.98 0.73
N ASP A 82 -1.60 9.93 1.25
CA ASP A 82 -1.02 11.02 2.05
C ASP A 82 -0.89 12.31 1.22
N THR A 83 -0.27 12.23 0.04
CA THR A 83 -0.14 13.39 -0.86
C THR A 83 -1.50 13.98 -1.24
N ALA A 84 -2.50 13.13 -1.49
CA ALA A 84 -3.84 13.61 -1.81
C ALA A 84 -4.51 14.27 -0.59
N ALA A 85 -4.38 13.69 0.60
CA ALA A 85 -4.93 14.27 1.83
C ALA A 85 -4.34 15.65 2.14
N GLU A 86 -3.02 15.82 1.95
CA GLU A 86 -2.34 17.12 2.06
C GLU A 86 -2.91 18.12 1.04
N ALA A 87 -2.94 17.75 -0.24
CA ALA A 87 -3.41 18.64 -1.31
C ALA A 87 -4.87 19.10 -1.10
N PHE A 88 -5.75 18.21 -0.64
CA PHE A 88 -7.14 18.57 -0.34
C PHE A 88 -7.25 19.48 0.88
N THR A 89 -6.45 19.23 1.93
CA THR A 89 -6.43 20.08 3.14
C THR A 89 -5.94 21.49 2.81
N ASP A 90 -4.83 21.61 2.08
CA ASP A 90 -4.29 22.91 1.65
C ASP A 90 -5.29 23.70 0.79
N THR A 91 -6.01 23.00 -0.07
CA THR A 91 -7.04 23.60 -0.93
C THR A 91 -8.22 24.12 -0.10
N ASP A 92 -8.68 23.34 0.88
CA ASP A 92 -9.79 23.72 1.76
C ASP A 92 -9.43 24.92 2.64
N GLU A 93 -8.24 24.91 3.24
CA GLU A 93 -7.72 26.03 4.05
C GLU A 93 -7.56 27.30 3.22
N SER A 94 -7.00 27.19 2.01
CA SER A 94 -6.83 28.33 1.09
C SER A 94 -8.18 28.92 0.66
N ALA A 95 -9.17 28.06 0.39
CA ALA A 95 -10.52 28.48 0.04
C ALA A 95 -11.22 29.17 1.22
N ALA A 96 -11.11 28.61 2.43
CA ALA A 96 -11.65 29.20 3.65
C ALA A 96 -11.05 30.58 3.93
N ALA A 97 -9.72 30.73 3.80
CA ALA A 97 -9.05 32.01 3.98
C ALA A 97 -9.48 33.06 2.94
N ALA A 98 -9.69 32.65 1.69
CA ALA A 98 -10.18 33.54 0.64
C ALA A 98 -11.62 34.02 0.93
N LEU A 99 -12.48 33.13 1.45
CA LEU A 99 -13.85 33.48 1.84
C LEU A 99 -13.89 34.42 3.05
N ASP A 100 -13.06 34.17 4.07
CA ASP A 100 -12.94 35.05 5.24
C ASP A 100 -12.43 36.44 4.84
N SER A 101 -11.40 36.49 3.98
CA SER A 101 -10.90 37.74 3.42
C SER A 101 -11.95 38.47 2.58
N ALA A 102 -12.81 37.76 1.85
CA ALA A 102 -13.88 38.39 1.09
C ALA A 102 -15.00 38.92 2.01
N ALA A 103 -15.34 38.18 3.07
CA ALA A 103 -16.36 38.58 4.04
C ALA A 103 -15.99 39.88 4.76
N THR A 104 -14.72 40.02 5.17
CA THR A 104 -14.23 41.24 5.83
C THR A 104 -14.33 42.49 4.94
N VAL A 105 -14.18 42.36 3.62
CA VAL A 105 -14.37 43.45 2.65
C VAL A 105 -15.83 43.90 2.55
N PHE A 106 -16.79 43.01 2.83
CA PHE A 106 -18.22 43.36 2.80
C PHE A 106 -18.74 43.96 4.13
N ASP A 107 -18.00 43.81 5.22
CA ASP A 107 -18.32 44.38 6.54
C ASP A 107 -17.74 45.80 6.75
N GLU A 108 -16.99 46.34 5.77
CA GLU A 108 -16.43 47.71 5.73
C GLU A 108 -17.31 48.69 4.93
#